data_AF-A0A084F1L5-F1
#
_entry.id   AF-A0A084F1L5-F1
#
_cell.length_a   1.000
_cell.length_b   1.000
_cell.length_c   1.000
_cell.angle_alpha   90.00
_cell.angle_beta   90.00
_cell.angle_gamma   90.00
#
_symmetry.space_group_name_H-M   'P 1'
#
loop_
_entity.id
_entity.type
_entity.pdbx_description
1 polymer ?
#
loop_
_entity_poly.entity_id
_entity_poly.type
_entity_poly.pdbx_seq_one_letter_code
_entity_poly.pdbx_strand_id
1 'polypeptide(L)'
;MKFFRNLLWAISLPFVAVYLLVLIGLARLTAKRYLNDKDSVDLYERYNKVMRIVNGILYLKNIKVEVHNTDFKIANKPMLYVGNHKSNGDALVLLKALHKRSMQCISFVAKVELKKSFLAPLFDLLDVVYIDRNNLRQIITTIPDQEALLKDTNRGLVIFPEGTRNFSDEFNEFKAGALTAAYSTKATIQPFTILNSAGSFDSKDHNNKRYKKLWWNQKVIEIKFLDPINAVKYMNINKEKMIKQVQNNIKSTYDELKSTQTKSLKSKK
;
A
#
# COMPACT_ATOMS: atom_id res chain seq x y z
N MET A 1 18.60 -2.79 -27.06
CA MET A 1 17.17 -2.85 -26.60
C MET A 1 16.87 -1.98 -25.37
N LYS A 2 17.60 -2.08 -24.25
CA LYS A 2 17.32 -1.25 -23.03
C LYS A 2 17.39 0.26 -23.28
N PHE A 3 18.36 0.72 -24.08
CA PHE A 3 18.51 2.13 -24.45
C PHE A 3 17.27 2.69 -25.15
N PHE A 4 16.81 2.04 -26.23
CA PHE A 4 15.61 2.46 -26.97
C PHE A 4 14.35 2.50 -26.11
N ARG A 5 14.13 1.48 -25.26
CA ARG A 5 13.01 1.48 -24.32
C ARG A 5 13.07 2.68 -23.37
N ASN A 6 14.26 2.99 -22.83
CA ASN A 6 14.44 4.11 -21.92
C ASN A 6 14.26 5.46 -22.64
N LEU A 7 14.67 5.56 -23.90
CA LEU A 7 14.47 6.74 -24.75
C LEU A 7 12.98 6.98 -25.02
N LEU A 8 12.24 5.95 -25.45
CA LEU A 8 10.79 6.03 -25.67
C LEU A 8 10.04 6.38 -24.38
N TRP A 9 10.44 5.78 -23.26
CA TRP A 9 9.90 6.13 -21.94
C TRP A 9 10.14 7.62 -21.64
N ALA A 10 11.35 8.13 -21.83
CA ALA A 10 11.68 9.53 -21.58
C ALA A 10 10.87 10.50 -22.46
N ILE A 11 10.73 10.20 -23.76
CA ILE A 11 9.92 10.99 -24.70
C ILE A 11 8.44 11.01 -24.29
N SER A 12 7.93 9.91 -23.75
CA SER A 12 6.53 9.81 -23.31
C SER A 12 6.19 10.58 -22.02
N LEU A 13 7.19 10.95 -21.20
CA LEU A 13 6.98 11.57 -19.89
C LEU A 13 6.10 12.83 -19.88
N PRO A 14 6.33 13.85 -20.74
CA PRO A 14 5.49 15.05 -20.74
C PRO A 14 4.04 14.73 -21.08
N PHE A 15 3.80 13.84 -22.05
CA PHE A 15 2.44 13.44 -22.43
C PHE A 15 1.74 12.69 -21.30
N VAL A 16 2.43 11.77 -20.64
CA VAL A 16 1.88 11.04 -19.48
C VAL A 16 1.63 11.97 -18.30
N ALA A 17 2.49 12.98 -18.07
CA ALA A 17 2.29 13.96 -17.02
C ALA A 17 1.03 14.81 -17.27
N VAL A 18 0.84 15.34 -18.47
CA VAL A 18 -0.38 16.09 -18.84
C VAL A 18 -1.62 15.20 -18.72
N TYR A 19 -1.55 13.97 -19.22
CA TYR A 19 -2.63 12.99 -19.10
C TYR A 19 -3.03 12.74 -17.63
N LEU A 20 -2.05 12.61 -16.74
CA LEU A 20 -2.32 12.43 -15.31
C LEU A 20 -2.94 13.64 -14.65
N LEU A 21 -2.55 14.86 -15.02
CA LEU A 21 -3.19 16.08 -14.51
C LEU A 21 -4.68 16.10 -14.87
N VAL A 22 -5.02 15.72 -16.11
CA VAL A 22 -6.42 15.59 -16.55
C VAL A 22 -7.15 14.53 -15.72
N LEU A 23 -6.57 13.34 -15.56
CA LEU A 23 -7.20 12.27 -14.78
C LEU A 23 -7.42 12.67 -13.31
N ILE A 24 -6.47 13.38 -12.69
CA ILE A 24 -6.60 13.86 -11.31
C ILE A 24 -7.68 14.94 -11.21
N GLY A 25 -7.79 15.83 -12.20
CA GLY A 25 -8.90 16.78 -12.30
C GLY A 25 -10.26 16.09 -12.37
N LEU A 26 -10.40 15.07 -13.22
CA LEU A 26 -11.63 14.27 -13.33
C LEU A 26 -11.92 13.47 -12.05
N ALA A 27 -10.89 12.93 -11.40
CA ALA A 27 -11.02 12.26 -10.10
C ALA A 27 -11.52 13.23 -9.03
N ARG A 28 -11.07 14.49 -9.03
CA ARG A 28 -11.55 15.53 -8.11
C ARG A 28 -13.03 15.84 -8.30
N LEU A 29 -13.49 15.94 -9.55
CA LEU A 29 -14.91 16.12 -9.85
C LEU A 29 -15.75 14.92 -9.39
N THR A 30 -15.26 13.70 -9.65
CA THR A 30 -15.91 12.45 -9.21
C THR A 30 -15.97 12.37 -7.68
N ALA A 31 -14.87 12.70 -7.00
CA ALA A 31 -14.79 12.72 -5.54
C ALA A 31 -15.79 13.72 -4.95
N LYS A 32 -15.91 14.92 -5.53
CA LYS A 32 -16.90 15.91 -5.08
C LYS A 32 -18.33 15.39 -5.20
N ARG A 33 -18.68 14.73 -6.31
CA ARG A 33 -19.99 14.10 -6.49
C ARG A 33 -20.24 13.01 -5.45
N TYR A 34 -19.29 12.10 -5.31
CA TYR A 34 -19.34 11.00 -4.33
C TYR A 34 -19.44 11.47 -2.88
N LEU A 35 -18.75 12.55 -2.51
CA LEU A 35 -18.81 13.10 -1.17
C LEU A 35 -20.14 13.80 -0.87
N ASN A 36 -20.80 14.36 -1.88
CA ASN A 36 -22.12 14.97 -1.75
C ASN A 36 -23.23 13.91 -1.68
N ASP A 37 -23.08 12.84 -2.45
CA ASP A 37 -24.01 11.71 -2.51
C ASP A 37 -23.20 10.41 -2.65
N LYS A 38 -23.21 9.60 -1.59
CA LYS A 38 -22.40 8.38 -1.49
C LYS A 38 -22.85 7.28 -2.46
N ASP A 39 -24.09 7.35 -2.95
CA ASP A 39 -24.64 6.38 -3.90
C ASP A 39 -24.44 6.85 -5.37
N SER A 40 -23.96 8.08 -5.58
CA SER A 40 -23.82 8.66 -6.92
C SER A 40 -22.74 8.02 -7.80
N VAL A 41 -21.80 7.27 -7.21
CA VAL A 41 -20.68 6.62 -7.94
C VAL A 41 -20.34 5.27 -7.32
N ASP A 42 -20.46 4.22 -8.13
CA ASP A 42 -20.14 2.84 -7.74
C ASP A 42 -18.69 2.67 -7.25
N LEU A 43 -18.50 1.76 -6.29
CA LEU A 43 -17.21 1.46 -5.67
C LEU A 43 -16.15 1.02 -6.69
N TYR A 44 -16.48 0.12 -7.60
CA TYR A 44 -15.54 -0.37 -8.60
C TYR A 44 -15.23 0.69 -9.66
N GLU A 45 -16.20 1.53 -10.01
CA GLU A 45 -15.94 2.70 -10.87
C GLU A 45 -14.90 3.64 -10.21
N ARG A 46 -15.09 4.00 -8.94
CA ARG A 46 -14.15 4.83 -8.18
C ARG A 46 -12.76 4.20 -8.14
N TYR A 47 -12.69 2.92 -7.79
CA TYR A 47 -11.44 2.18 -7.69
C TYR A 47 -10.70 2.11 -9.03
N ASN A 48 -11.41 1.85 -10.14
CA ASN A 48 -10.83 1.81 -11.47
C ASN A 48 -10.24 3.16 -11.90
N LYS A 49 -10.88 4.29 -11.57
CA LYS A 49 -10.32 5.62 -11.83
C LYS A 49 -9.02 5.83 -11.05
N VAL A 50 -9.01 5.47 -9.77
CA VAL A 50 -7.80 5.54 -8.94
C VAL A 50 -6.69 4.68 -9.54
N MET A 51 -6.99 3.45 -9.96
CA MET A 51 -6.00 2.55 -10.56
C MET A 51 -5.37 3.10 -11.84
N ARG A 52 -6.12 3.82 -12.68
CA ARG A 52 -5.55 4.49 -13.87
C ARG A 52 -4.49 5.53 -13.49
N ILE A 53 -4.77 6.33 -12.46
CA ILE A 53 -3.83 7.34 -11.96
C ILE A 53 -2.61 6.67 -11.32
N VAL A 54 -2.81 5.67 -10.46
CA VAL A 54 -1.74 4.88 -9.83
C VAL A 54 -0.79 4.29 -10.89
N ASN A 55 -1.35 3.68 -11.95
CA ASN A 55 -0.55 3.11 -13.04
C ASN A 55 0.32 4.16 -13.74
N GLY A 56 -0.23 5.33 -14.03
CA GLY A 56 0.55 6.40 -14.65
C GLY A 56 1.62 6.97 -13.71
N ILE A 57 1.32 7.12 -12.41
CA ILE A 57 2.32 7.56 -11.42
C ILE A 57 3.49 6.58 -11.36
N LEU A 58 3.23 5.27 -11.28
CA LEU A 58 4.29 4.25 -11.27
C LEU A 58 5.08 4.24 -12.57
N TYR A 59 4.42 4.47 -13.71
CA TYR A 59 5.08 4.62 -15.01
C TYR A 59 6.03 5.83 -15.04
N LEU A 60 5.58 7.01 -14.59
CA LEU A 60 6.43 8.22 -14.49
C LEU A 60 7.63 8.03 -13.55
N LYS A 61 7.48 7.18 -12.53
CA LYS A 61 8.55 6.85 -11.58
C LYS A 61 9.47 5.71 -12.06
N ASN A 62 9.19 5.13 -13.22
CA ASN A 62 9.87 3.95 -13.74
C ASN A 62 9.90 2.80 -12.71
N ILE A 63 8.76 2.56 -12.05
CA ILE A 63 8.61 1.51 -11.04
C ILE A 63 7.92 0.30 -11.64
N LYS A 64 8.55 -0.87 -11.49
CA LYS A 64 7.95 -2.18 -11.75
C LYS A 64 7.58 -2.82 -10.41
N VAL A 65 6.37 -3.34 -10.30
CA VAL A 65 5.92 -4.11 -9.14
C VAL A 65 5.96 -5.58 -9.49
N GLU A 66 6.73 -6.36 -8.74
CA GLU A 66 6.82 -7.80 -8.86
C GLU A 66 6.15 -8.44 -7.64
N VAL A 67 5.21 -9.35 -7.90
CA VAL A 67 4.46 -10.05 -6.85
C VAL A 67 4.92 -11.50 -6.83
N HIS A 68 5.44 -11.93 -5.69
CA HIS A 68 5.84 -13.31 -5.44
C HIS A 68 4.66 -14.10 -4.88
N ASN A 69 4.62 -15.40 -5.18
CA ASN A 69 3.58 -16.34 -4.78
C ASN A 69 2.18 -15.87 -5.21
N THR A 70 1.89 -15.91 -6.52
CA THR A 70 0.59 -15.49 -7.07
C THR A 70 -0.57 -16.46 -6.84
N ASP A 71 -0.29 -17.61 -6.23
CA ASP A 71 -1.26 -18.72 -6.13
C ASP A 71 -2.26 -18.54 -4.97
N PHE A 72 -2.10 -17.48 -4.16
CA PHE A 72 -3.11 -17.13 -3.17
C PHE A 72 -4.32 -16.48 -3.86
N LYS A 73 -5.43 -17.22 -3.92
CA LYS A 73 -6.74 -16.58 -4.13
C LYS A 73 -7.10 -15.86 -2.85
N ILE A 74 -7.07 -14.53 -2.90
CA ILE A 74 -7.60 -13.67 -1.85
C ILE A 74 -9.05 -14.06 -1.63
N ALA A 75 -9.36 -14.52 -0.42
CA ALA A 75 -10.68 -15.02 -0.08
C ALA A 75 -11.73 -13.92 -0.29
N ASN A 76 -12.94 -14.29 -0.71
CA ASN A 76 -14.07 -13.37 -0.83
C ASN A 76 -14.65 -13.03 0.55
N LYS A 77 -13.81 -12.46 1.44
CA LYS A 77 -14.09 -12.16 2.85
C LYS A 77 -13.34 -10.90 3.25
N PRO A 78 -13.82 -10.12 4.23
CA PRO A 78 -13.12 -8.91 4.64
C PRO A 78 -11.71 -9.19 5.13
N MET A 79 -10.75 -8.40 4.63
CA MET A 79 -9.32 -8.64 4.85
C MET A 79 -8.61 -7.39 5.35
N LEU A 80 -7.85 -7.58 6.43
CA LEU A 80 -6.90 -6.61 6.94
C LEU A 80 -5.51 -6.97 6.42
N TYR A 81 -4.99 -6.18 5.48
CA TYR A 81 -3.64 -6.30 4.97
C TYR A 81 -2.66 -5.59 5.90
N VAL A 82 -1.65 -6.32 6.38
CA VAL A 82 -0.68 -5.84 7.35
C VAL A 82 0.73 -6.06 6.81
N GLY A 83 1.54 -5.00 6.75
CA GLY A 83 2.89 -5.10 6.20
C GLY A 83 3.83 -3.99 6.67
N ASN A 84 5.11 -4.16 6.34
CA ASN A 84 6.14 -3.17 6.65
C ASN A 84 6.01 -1.90 5.78
N HIS A 85 6.54 -0.78 6.28
CA HIS A 85 6.44 0.53 5.61
C HIS A 85 7.80 1.19 5.40
N LYS A 86 8.26 1.21 4.15
CA LYS A 86 9.59 1.69 3.74
C LYS A 86 9.57 2.93 2.85
N SER A 87 8.42 3.31 2.28
CA SER A 87 8.32 4.50 1.42
C SER A 87 6.93 5.13 1.40
N ASN A 88 6.85 6.42 1.05
CA ASN A 88 5.57 7.09 0.78
C ASN A 88 4.76 6.44 -0.37
N GLY A 89 5.40 5.66 -1.22
CA GLY A 89 4.78 4.99 -2.35
C GLY A 89 4.18 3.63 -2.05
N ASP A 90 4.40 3.07 -0.85
CA ASP A 90 4.03 1.69 -0.54
C ASP A 90 2.55 1.41 -0.74
N ALA A 91 1.68 2.36 -0.39
CA ALA A 91 0.24 2.26 -0.64
C ALA A 91 -0.09 2.14 -2.14
N LEU A 92 0.58 2.92 -3.00
CA LEU A 92 0.39 2.88 -4.45
C LEU A 92 0.93 1.57 -5.07
N VAL A 93 2.07 1.10 -4.57
CA VAL A 93 2.67 -0.18 -4.98
C VAL A 93 1.75 -1.34 -4.58
N LEU A 94 1.19 -1.31 -3.37
CA LEU A 94 0.27 -2.33 -2.89
C LEU A 94 -1.05 -2.34 -3.68
N LEU A 95 -1.61 -1.17 -3.99
CA LEU A 95 -2.76 -1.05 -4.91
C LEU A 95 -2.46 -1.75 -6.25
N LYS A 96 -1.28 -1.49 -6.83
CA LYS A 96 -0.85 -2.13 -8.07
C LYS A 96 -0.67 -3.64 -7.95
N ALA A 97 -0.13 -4.13 -6.84
CA ALA A 97 0.04 -5.55 -6.60
C ALA A 97 -1.31 -6.27 -6.49
N LEU A 98 -2.25 -5.71 -5.72
CA LEU A 98 -3.57 -6.28 -5.49
C LEU A 98 -4.52 -6.11 -6.68
N HIS A 99 -4.31 -5.11 -7.53
CA HIS A 99 -5.15 -4.89 -8.71
C HIS A 99 -5.17 -6.11 -9.64
N LYS A 100 -6.38 -6.58 -9.95
CA LYS A 100 -6.69 -7.81 -10.71
C LYS A 100 -6.29 -9.13 -10.04
N ARG A 101 -5.75 -9.09 -8.81
CA ARG A 101 -5.48 -10.27 -7.97
C ARG A 101 -6.46 -10.38 -6.80
N SER A 102 -7.02 -9.24 -6.38
CA SER A 102 -8.12 -9.15 -5.43
C SER A 102 -9.41 -8.78 -6.14
N MET A 103 -10.53 -9.36 -5.67
CA MET A 103 -11.88 -8.90 -6.00
C MET A 103 -12.29 -7.66 -5.17
N GLN A 104 -11.46 -7.28 -4.18
CA GLN A 104 -11.74 -6.19 -3.26
C GLN A 104 -11.20 -4.85 -3.75
N CYS A 105 -11.95 -3.79 -3.46
CA CYS A 105 -11.47 -2.43 -3.52
C CYS A 105 -10.75 -2.09 -2.20
N ILE A 106 -9.52 -1.62 -2.32
CA ILE A 106 -8.62 -1.44 -1.17
C ILE A 106 -8.71 -0.03 -0.61
N SER A 107 -8.97 0.07 0.69
CA SER A 107 -8.92 1.28 1.51
C SER A 107 -7.67 1.27 2.41
N PHE A 108 -7.31 2.43 2.94
CA PHE A 108 -6.10 2.60 3.75
C PHE A 108 -6.39 3.35 5.04
N VAL A 109 -5.58 3.11 6.07
CA VAL A 109 -5.43 4.02 7.20
C VAL A 109 -4.24 4.95 6.95
N ALA A 110 -4.49 6.26 6.88
CA ALA A 110 -3.50 7.24 6.48
C ALA A 110 -3.47 8.47 7.41
N LYS A 111 -2.42 9.28 7.29
CA LYS A 111 -2.23 10.50 8.08
C LYS A 111 -3.24 11.59 7.69
N VAL A 112 -3.84 12.29 8.66
CA VAL A 112 -4.84 13.36 8.42
C VAL A 112 -4.32 14.49 7.52
N GLU A 113 -3.03 14.77 7.55
CA GLU A 113 -2.37 15.80 6.73
C GLU A 113 -2.48 15.51 5.23
N LEU A 114 -2.69 14.25 4.84
CA LEU A 114 -2.85 13.85 3.44
C LEU A 114 -4.16 14.35 2.81
N LYS A 115 -5.14 14.80 3.61
CA LYS A 115 -6.35 15.48 3.14
C LYS A 115 -6.04 16.74 2.32
N LYS A 116 -4.89 17.37 2.56
CA LYS A 116 -4.45 18.59 1.84
C LYS A 116 -3.50 18.29 0.68
N SER A 117 -3.20 17.02 0.43
CA SER A 117 -2.26 16.64 -0.63
C SER A 117 -2.88 16.77 -2.02
N PHE A 118 -2.02 16.86 -3.04
CA PHE A 118 -2.44 16.82 -4.43
C PHE A 118 -3.20 15.53 -4.81
N LEU A 119 -2.96 14.44 -4.06
CA LEU A 119 -3.63 13.14 -4.26
C LEU A 119 -4.88 12.96 -3.40
N ALA A 120 -5.32 13.98 -2.65
CA ALA A 120 -6.53 13.91 -1.81
C ALA A 120 -7.77 13.35 -2.54
N PRO A 121 -8.06 13.70 -3.81
CA PRO A 121 -9.18 13.11 -4.54
C PRO A 121 -9.14 11.58 -4.63
N LEU A 122 -7.95 10.99 -4.73
CA LEU A 122 -7.82 9.52 -4.75
C LEU A 122 -8.17 8.94 -3.39
N PHE A 123 -7.73 9.58 -2.31
CA PHE A 123 -8.01 9.12 -0.96
C PHE A 123 -9.50 9.16 -0.63
N ASP A 124 -10.20 10.20 -1.09
CA ASP A 124 -11.65 10.30 -0.96
C ASP A 124 -12.36 9.19 -1.74
N LEU A 125 -11.90 8.90 -2.97
CA LEU A 125 -12.44 7.82 -3.80
C LEU A 125 -12.14 6.41 -3.26
N LEU A 126 -11.15 6.26 -2.38
CA LEU A 126 -10.80 4.99 -1.74
C LEU A 126 -11.37 4.84 -0.33
N ASP A 127 -12.13 5.82 0.18
CA ASP A 127 -12.61 5.85 1.56
C ASP A 127 -11.47 5.66 2.58
N VAL A 128 -10.38 6.41 2.39
CA VAL A 128 -9.25 6.39 3.31
C VAL A 128 -9.69 6.87 4.69
N VAL A 129 -9.37 6.07 5.71
CA VAL A 129 -9.57 6.42 7.12
C VAL A 129 -8.39 7.27 7.57
N TYR A 130 -8.65 8.49 7.99
CA TYR A 130 -7.61 9.43 8.39
C TYR A 130 -7.38 9.40 9.90
N ILE A 131 -6.13 9.23 10.31
CA ILE A 131 -5.70 9.26 11.72
C ILE A 131 -4.75 10.42 12.00
N ASP A 132 -4.93 11.06 13.16
CA ASP A 132 -3.91 11.90 13.77
C ASP A 132 -3.01 11.01 14.64
N ARG A 133 -1.78 10.77 14.17
CA ARG A 133 -0.83 9.89 14.88
C ARG A 133 -0.32 10.47 16.19
N ASN A 134 -0.53 11.76 16.43
CA ASN A 134 -0.12 12.46 17.65
C ASN A 134 -1.23 12.47 18.70
N ASN A 135 -2.47 12.11 18.33
CA ASN A 135 -3.62 12.12 19.23
C ASN A 135 -4.23 10.73 19.38
N LEU A 136 -3.82 10.01 20.43
CA LEU A 136 -4.29 8.66 20.74
C LEU A 136 -5.82 8.56 20.80
N ARG A 137 -6.50 9.58 21.36
CA ARG A 137 -7.97 9.59 21.43
C ARG A 137 -8.59 9.62 20.03
N GLN A 138 -8.05 10.44 19.13
CA GLN A 138 -8.52 10.50 17.75
C GLN A 138 -8.23 9.20 16.97
N ILE A 139 -7.13 8.49 17.26
CA ILE A 139 -6.89 7.18 16.64
C ILE A 139 -8.01 6.21 17.01
N ILE A 140 -8.38 6.15 18.29
CA ILE A 140 -9.43 5.25 18.80
C ILE A 140 -10.78 5.56 18.14
N THR A 141 -11.13 6.83 17.95
CA THR A 141 -12.40 7.21 17.31
C THR A 141 -12.51 6.79 15.85
N THR A 142 -11.41 6.40 15.19
CA THR A 142 -11.45 5.90 13.80
C THR A 142 -11.68 4.38 13.70
N ILE A 143 -11.67 3.66 14.82
CA ILE A 143 -11.86 2.20 14.81
C ILE A 143 -13.23 1.83 14.21
N PRO A 144 -14.35 2.49 14.55
CA PRO A 144 -15.65 2.18 13.93
C PRO A 144 -15.64 2.30 12.40
N ASP A 145 -14.94 3.29 11.84
CA ASP A 145 -14.82 3.45 10.38
C ASP A 145 -14.03 2.29 9.75
N GLN A 146 -12.96 1.85 10.42
CA GLN A 146 -12.19 0.68 9.99
C GLN A 146 -13.02 -0.60 10.07
N GLU A 147 -13.84 -0.76 11.12
CA GLU A 147 -14.75 -1.89 11.28
C GLU A 147 -15.84 -1.90 10.20
N ALA A 148 -16.37 -0.74 9.81
CA ALA A 148 -17.35 -0.63 8.73
C ALA A 148 -16.75 -1.12 7.39
N LEU A 149 -15.52 -0.71 7.07
CA LEU A 149 -14.80 -1.19 5.89
C LEU A 149 -14.51 -2.69 5.96
N LEU A 150 -14.16 -3.22 7.13
CA LEU A 150 -13.89 -4.63 7.36
C LEU A 150 -15.17 -5.49 7.55
N LYS A 151 -16.37 -4.92 7.45
CA LYS A 151 -17.62 -5.68 7.36
C LYS A 151 -18.10 -5.82 5.91
N ASP A 152 -17.65 -4.94 5.02
CA ASP A 152 -17.94 -5.00 3.58
C ASP A 152 -17.02 -6.03 2.88
N THR A 153 -17.61 -7.08 2.30
CA THR A 153 -16.87 -8.15 1.63
C THR A 153 -16.17 -7.68 0.36
N ASN A 154 -16.64 -6.59 -0.25
CA ASN A 154 -16.05 -6.00 -1.45
C ASN A 154 -14.85 -5.10 -1.11
N ARG A 155 -14.48 -4.99 0.17
CA ARG A 155 -13.41 -4.12 0.63
C ARG A 155 -12.31 -4.86 1.38
N GLY A 156 -11.11 -4.31 1.23
CA GLY A 156 -9.94 -4.66 2.01
C GLY A 156 -9.37 -3.42 2.67
N LEU A 157 -8.85 -3.54 3.88
CA LEU A 157 -8.22 -2.43 4.60
C LEU A 157 -6.72 -2.69 4.75
N VAL A 158 -5.90 -1.70 4.44
CA VAL A 158 -4.45 -1.76 4.63
C VAL A 158 -4.05 -0.92 5.82
N ILE A 159 -3.27 -1.52 6.73
CA ILE A 159 -2.63 -0.82 7.85
C ILE A 159 -1.14 -1.13 7.86
N PHE A 160 -0.35 -0.07 8.04
CA PHE A 160 1.08 -0.13 8.30
C PHE A 160 1.32 0.03 9.82
N PRO A 161 1.47 -1.07 10.57
CA PRO A 161 1.47 -1.06 12.04
C PRO A 161 2.70 -0.39 12.66
N GLU A 162 3.78 -0.17 11.91
CA GLU A 162 4.94 0.64 12.35
C GLU A 162 4.54 2.08 12.68
N GLY A 163 3.47 2.61 12.06
CA GLY A 163 2.99 3.98 12.30
C GLY A 163 3.93 5.09 11.82
N THR A 164 5.11 4.77 11.29
CA THR A 164 6.05 5.68 10.62
C THR A 164 6.78 4.92 9.51
N ARG A 165 7.48 5.65 8.64
CA ARG A 165 8.35 5.04 7.62
C ARG A 165 9.65 4.63 8.29
N ASN A 166 10.17 3.46 7.93
CA ASN A 166 11.50 3.03 8.33
C ASN A 166 12.39 2.86 7.09
N PHE A 167 13.52 3.56 7.05
CA PHE A 167 14.46 3.46 5.91
C PHE A 167 15.61 2.47 6.17
N SER A 168 15.70 1.91 7.38
CA SER A 168 16.67 0.85 7.70
C SER A 168 16.13 -0.52 7.30
N ASP A 169 16.99 -1.53 7.35
CA ASP A 169 16.60 -2.93 7.15
C ASP A 169 15.91 -3.54 8.37
N GLU A 170 16.06 -2.91 9.53
CA GLU A 170 15.32 -3.26 10.73
C GLU A 170 13.87 -2.81 10.62
N PHE A 171 13.00 -3.40 11.42
CA PHE A 171 11.59 -3.05 11.46
C PHE A 171 11.32 -2.30 12.76
N ASN A 172 10.51 -1.24 12.71
CA ASN A 172 10.02 -0.64 13.94
C ASN A 172 9.01 -1.59 14.59
N GLU A 173 8.76 -1.41 15.88
CA GLU A 173 7.74 -2.16 16.59
C GLU A 173 6.36 -2.01 15.92
N PHE A 174 5.70 -3.14 15.68
CA PHE A 174 4.34 -3.14 15.16
C PHE A 174 3.35 -2.92 16.30
N LYS A 175 2.54 -1.85 16.21
CA LYS A 175 1.59 -1.49 17.27
C LYS A 175 0.37 -2.42 17.25
N ALA A 176 0.07 -3.05 18.39
CA ALA A 176 -1.08 -3.97 18.56
C ALA A 176 -2.44 -3.33 18.22
N GLY A 177 -2.57 -2.00 18.40
CA GLY A 177 -3.76 -1.24 18.03
C GLY A 177 -4.17 -1.43 16.57
N ALA A 178 -3.22 -1.70 15.67
CA ALA A 178 -3.47 -1.97 14.26
C ALA A 178 -4.35 -3.20 14.00
N LEU A 179 -4.40 -4.16 14.93
CA LEU A 179 -5.24 -5.36 14.80
C LEU A 179 -6.64 -5.19 15.40
N THR A 180 -6.92 -4.06 16.07
CA THR A 180 -8.16 -3.90 16.85
C THR A 180 -9.40 -4.11 15.99
N ALA A 181 -9.49 -3.46 14.82
CA ALA A 181 -10.64 -3.61 13.93
C ALA A 181 -10.77 -5.05 13.40
N ALA A 182 -9.67 -5.75 13.12
CA ALA A 182 -9.72 -7.16 12.69
C ALA A 182 -10.20 -8.11 13.80
N TYR A 183 -9.84 -7.85 15.06
CA TYR A 183 -10.36 -8.61 16.20
C TYR A 183 -11.87 -8.38 16.39
N SER A 184 -12.32 -7.13 16.34
CA SER A 184 -13.75 -6.80 16.48
C SER A 184 -14.60 -7.43 15.37
N THR A 185 -14.10 -7.42 14.14
CA THR A 185 -14.86 -7.87 12.94
C THR A 185 -14.62 -9.32 12.56
N LYS A 186 -13.65 -9.99 13.20
CA LYS A 186 -13.18 -11.32 12.81
C LYS A 186 -12.65 -11.35 11.35
N ALA A 187 -12.11 -10.22 10.88
CA ALA A 187 -11.55 -10.10 9.54
C ALA A 187 -10.25 -10.91 9.40
N THR A 188 -10.03 -11.49 8.23
CA THR A 188 -8.82 -12.27 7.99
C THR A 188 -7.60 -11.34 7.93
N ILE A 189 -6.54 -11.65 8.68
CA ILE A 189 -5.29 -10.89 8.61
C ILE A 189 -4.46 -11.45 7.46
N GLN A 190 -4.06 -10.58 6.53
CA GLN A 190 -3.23 -10.91 5.38
C GLN A 190 -1.87 -10.23 5.50
N PRO A 191 -0.86 -10.91 6.05
CA PRO A 191 0.47 -10.34 6.13
C PRO A 191 1.08 -10.21 4.73
N PHE A 192 1.86 -9.16 4.52
CA PHE A 192 2.67 -8.96 3.32
C PHE A 192 3.99 -8.28 3.64
N THR A 193 4.98 -8.57 2.81
CA THR A 193 6.30 -7.95 2.86
C THR A 193 6.55 -7.12 1.62
N ILE A 194 7.06 -5.90 1.78
CA ILE A 194 7.55 -5.04 0.70
C ILE A 194 9.06 -4.89 0.80
N LEU A 195 9.76 -5.12 -0.31
CA LEU A 195 11.20 -4.94 -0.45
C LEU A 195 11.51 -3.92 -1.57
N ASN A 196 12.61 -3.19 -1.42
CA ASN A 196 13.14 -2.24 -2.41
C ASN A 196 12.29 -0.99 -2.67
N SER A 197 11.27 -0.70 -1.86
CA SER A 197 10.47 0.52 -2.05
C SER A 197 11.12 1.79 -1.50
N ALA A 198 12.02 1.71 -0.52
CA ALA A 198 12.68 2.88 0.09
C ALA A 198 13.32 3.80 -0.97
N GLY A 199 13.02 5.11 -0.94
CA GLY A 199 13.54 6.08 -1.91
C GLY A 199 12.89 6.05 -3.29
N SER A 200 11.74 5.37 -3.46
CA SER A 200 10.94 5.41 -4.71
C SER A 200 10.11 6.69 -4.82
N PHE A 201 9.60 7.18 -3.69
CA PHE A 201 8.79 8.40 -3.59
C PHE A 201 9.36 9.40 -2.59
N ASP A 202 10.51 9.10 -1.99
CA ASP A 202 11.18 9.94 -1.00
C ASP A 202 12.36 10.65 -1.67
N SER A 203 12.53 11.94 -1.39
CA SER A 203 13.64 12.75 -1.94
C SER A 203 14.95 12.56 -1.17
N LYS A 204 14.87 12.07 0.07
CA LYS A 204 15.98 11.90 1.01
C LYS A 204 15.83 10.60 1.81
N ASP A 205 16.96 10.04 2.23
CA ASP A 205 17.05 8.87 3.11
C ASP A 205 16.99 9.26 4.61
N HIS A 206 17.17 8.28 5.50
CA HIS A 206 17.18 8.51 6.97
C HIS A 206 18.30 9.43 7.46
N ASN A 207 19.37 9.61 6.68
CA ASN A 207 20.49 10.49 7.00
C ASN A 207 20.37 11.85 6.32
N ASN A 208 19.18 12.20 5.83
CA ASN A 208 18.91 13.44 5.08
C ASN A 208 19.73 13.55 3.77
N LYS A 209 20.33 12.44 3.30
CA LYS A 209 21.06 12.40 2.02
C LYS A 209 20.07 12.19 0.90
N ARG A 210 20.26 12.91 -0.21
CA ARG A 210 19.41 12.76 -1.40
C ARG A 210 19.63 11.39 -2.02
N TYR A 211 18.53 10.68 -2.32
CA TYR A 211 18.63 9.48 -3.15
C TYR A 211 19.19 9.87 -4.53
N LYS A 212 20.22 9.16 -5.00
CA LYS A 212 20.75 9.33 -6.36
C LYS A 212 19.66 8.92 -7.34
N LYS A 213 19.02 9.90 -7.98
CA LYS A 213 17.95 9.67 -8.95
C LYS A 213 18.59 9.17 -10.24
N LEU A 214 18.71 7.86 -10.37
CA LEU A 214 19.24 7.24 -11.57
C LEU A 214 18.06 6.95 -12.51
N TRP A 215 17.59 7.99 -13.22
CA TRP A 215 16.38 7.96 -14.06
C TRP A 215 16.40 6.85 -15.13
N TRP A 216 17.58 6.33 -15.45
CA TRP A 216 17.83 5.32 -16.48
C TRP A 216 17.57 3.88 -16.02
N ASN A 217 17.56 3.61 -14.72
CA ASN A 217 17.37 2.26 -14.18
C ASN A 217 15.96 2.10 -13.61
N GLN A 218 15.21 1.17 -14.19
CA GLN A 218 13.89 0.81 -13.69
C GLN A 218 14.01 0.24 -12.28
N LYS A 219 13.24 0.80 -11.36
CA LYS A 219 13.21 0.34 -9.98
C LYS A 219 12.20 -0.79 -9.85
N VAL A 220 12.66 -1.96 -9.41
CA VAL A 220 11.80 -3.11 -9.14
C VAL A 220 11.47 -3.12 -7.65
N ILE A 221 10.18 -3.13 -7.32
CA ILE A 221 9.67 -3.25 -5.95
C ILE A 221 8.99 -4.61 -5.86
N GLU A 222 9.44 -5.40 -4.89
CA GLU A 222 9.00 -6.78 -4.70
C GLU A 222 7.99 -6.82 -3.56
N ILE A 223 6.90 -7.56 -3.77
CA ILE A 223 5.87 -7.82 -2.77
C ILE A 223 5.65 -9.31 -2.65
N LYS A 224 5.70 -9.85 -1.42
CA LYS A 224 5.34 -11.24 -1.12
C LYS A 224 4.21 -11.24 -0.10
N PHE A 225 3.10 -11.86 -0.45
CA PHE A 225 2.00 -12.11 0.49
C PHE A 225 2.27 -13.43 1.23
N LEU A 226 2.03 -13.45 2.53
CA LEU A 226 2.17 -14.64 3.37
C LEU A 226 0.83 -15.35 3.50
N ASP A 227 0.79 -16.47 4.21
CA ASP A 227 -0.47 -17.18 4.45
C ASP A 227 -1.47 -16.33 5.25
N PRO A 228 -2.76 -16.31 4.85
CA PRO A 228 -3.79 -15.60 5.59
C PRO A 228 -4.04 -16.25 6.95
N ILE A 229 -4.25 -15.40 7.96
CA ILE A 229 -4.54 -15.79 9.33
C ILE A 229 -6.03 -15.51 9.58
N ASN A 230 -6.85 -16.55 9.42
CA ASN A 230 -8.29 -16.48 9.68
C ASN A 230 -8.58 -16.27 11.17
N ALA A 231 -9.76 -15.70 11.48
CA ALA A 231 -10.20 -15.42 12.85
C ALA A 231 -10.03 -16.60 13.82
N VAL A 232 -10.39 -17.81 13.39
CA VAL A 232 -10.26 -19.02 14.20
C VAL A 232 -8.83 -19.22 14.74
N LYS A 233 -7.81 -18.80 13.98
CA LYS A 233 -6.40 -18.97 14.36
C LYS A 233 -5.90 -17.92 15.35
N TYR A 234 -6.50 -16.72 15.40
CA TYR A 234 -5.97 -15.60 16.19
C TYR A 234 -6.89 -15.09 17.30
N MET A 235 -8.19 -15.41 17.29
CA MET A 235 -9.15 -14.82 18.24
C MET A 235 -8.86 -15.16 19.70
N ASN A 236 -8.24 -16.31 19.97
CA ASN A 236 -7.82 -16.71 21.33
C ASN A 236 -6.40 -16.24 21.68
N ILE A 237 -5.72 -15.55 20.77
CA ILE A 237 -4.38 -15.02 20.97
C ILE A 237 -4.50 -13.55 21.32
N ASN A 238 -3.85 -13.13 22.40
CA ASN A 238 -3.75 -11.73 22.76
C ASN A 238 -3.13 -10.89 21.60
N LYS A 239 -3.65 -9.67 21.38
CA LYS A 239 -3.27 -8.80 20.24
C LYS A 239 -1.77 -8.48 20.20
N GLU A 240 -1.15 -8.22 21.34
CA GLU A 240 0.28 -7.93 21.46
C GLU A 240 1.14 -9.14 21.06
N LYS A 241 0.71 -10.36 21.40
CA LYS A 241 1.38 -11.59 20.95
C LYS A 241 1.18 -11.82 19.45
N MET A 242 -0.04 -11.64 18.96
CA MET A 242 -0.38 -11.85 17.55
C MET A 242 0.38 -10.87 16.64
N ILE A 243 0.43 -9.58 16.99
CA ILE A 243 1.12 -8.59 16.16
C ILE A 243 2.64 -8.85 16.10
N LYS A 244 3.25 -9.32 17.20
CA LYS A 244 4.67 -9.73 17.22
C LYS A 244 4.91 -10.94 16.32
N GLN A 245 4.01 -11.93 16.36
CA GLN A 245 4.10 -13.08 15.45
C GLN A 245 3.99 -12.64 13.98
N VAL A 246 3.04 -11.76 13.66
CA VAL A 246 2.89 -11.18 12.31
C VAL A 246 4.16 -10.43 11.90
N GLN A 247 4.71 -9.59 12.78
CA GLN A 247 5.94 -8.84 12.53
C GLN A 247 7.12 -9.78 12.24
N ASN A 248 7.31 -10.83 13.05
CA ASN A 248 8.38 -11.80 12.88
C ASN A 248 8.28 -12.53 11.54
N ASN A 249 7.07 -12.95 11.15
CA ASN A 249 6.84 -13.64 9.88
C ASN A 249 7.16 -12.72 8.68
N ILE A 250 6.72 -11.46 8.74
CA ILE A 250 6.99 -10.47 7.68
C ILE A 250 8.49 -10.16 7.60
N LYS A 251 9.17 -10.02 8.74
CA LYS A 251 10.62 -9.76 8.81
C LYS A 251 11.43 -10.95 8.28
N SER A 252 11.11 -12.17 8.68
CA SER A 252 11.74 -13.39 8.15
C SER A 252 11.59 -13.47 6.62
N THR A 253 10.40 -13.18 6.09
CA THR A 253 10.14 -13.13 4.65
C THR A 253 10.92 -12.02 3.95
N TYR A 254 11.08 -10.85 4.60
CA TYR A 254 11.89 -9.74 4.09
C TYR A 254 13.36 -10.12 3.95
N ASP A 255 13.92 -10.78 4.97
CA ASP A 255 15.31 -11.20 4.99
C ASP A 255 15.56 -12.33 3.96
N GLU A 256 14.61 -13.25 3.79
CA GLU A 256 14.62 -14.30 2.75
C GLU A 256 14.70 -13.69 1.33
N LEU A 257 13.79 -12.77 1.00
CA LEU A 257 13.76 -12.08 -0.31
C LEU A 257 15.08 -11.34 -0.58
N LYS A 258 15.56 -10.59 0.43
CA LYS A 258 16.81 -9.84 0.33
C LYS A 258 18.02 -10.75 0.12
N SER A 259 18.07 -11.89 0.82
CA SER A 259 19.14 -12.88 0.67
C SER A 259 19.16 -13.50 -0.73
N THR A 260 17.98 -13.82 -1.28
CA THR A 260 17.79 -14.40 -2.61
C THR A 260 18.26 -13.42 -3.69
N GLN A 261 17.90 -12.14 -3.57
CA GLN A 261 18.36 -11.09 -4.48
C GLN A 261 19.89 -10.93 -4.44
N THR A 262 20.49 -10.98 -3.24
CA THR A 262 21.95 -10.88 -3.06
C THR A 262 22.68 -12.06 -3.71
N LYS A 263 22.16 -13.29 -3.58
CA LYS A 263 22.73 -14.49 -4.23
C LYS A 263 22.65 -14.41 -5.77
N SER A 264 21.49 -14.02 -6.31
CA SER A 264 21.30 -13.84 -7.77
C SER A 264 22.21 -12.76 -8.36
N LEU A 265 22.54 -11.71 -7.60
CA LEU A 265 23.48 -10.67 -8.06
C LEU A 265 24.93 -11.16 -8.06
N LYS A 266 25.31 -12.03 -7.11
CA LYS A 266 26.64 -12.63 -7.04
C LYS A 266 26.87 -13.70 -8.12
N SER A 267 25.84 -14.46 -8.49
CA SER A 267 25.95 -15.50 -9.53
C SER A 267 25.95 -14.96 -10.97
N LYS A 268 25.68 -13.67 -11.16
CA LYS A 268 25.69 -12.97 -12.47
C LYS A 268 26.97 -12.16 -12.70
N LYS A 269 27.91 -12.19 -11.75
CA LYS A 269 29.26 -11.64 -11.87
C LYS A 269 30.24 -12.79 -12.07
#